data_AF-A0A6B3ER52-F1
#
_entry.id   AF-A0A6B3ER52-F1
#
_cell.length_a   1.000
_cell.length_b   1.000
_cell.length_c   1.000
_cell.angle_alpha   90.00
_cell.angle_beta   90.00
_cell.angle_gamma   90.00
#
_symmetry.space_group_name_H-M   'P 1'
#
loop_
_entity.id
_entity.type
_entity.pdbx_description
1 polymer ?
#
loop_
_entity_poly.entity_id
_entity_poly.type
_entity_poly.pdbx_seq_one_letter_code
_entity_poly.pdbx_strand_id
1 'polypeptide(L)'
;MPLPPEDRQLSPHTGWTREHWEVTADELLAAVRPYASPGHALIDLPGDRPSWSGRRSDGLEGFARTFLPAALRIAGAHGADPHGLLERYAAGLDAGTRTPTSERDLANGDRESWPPITDRGQAMVEAAS
;
A
#
# COMPACT_ATOMS: atom_id res chain seq x y z
N MET A 1 14.01 8.44 10.71
CA MET A 1 13.85 8.21 12.16
C MET A 1 15.01 7.34 12.67
N PRO A 2 15.48 7.42 13.93
CA PRO A 2 16.56 6.54 14.39
C PRO A 2 16.08 5.09 14.46
N LEU A 3 16.90 4.18 13.91
CA LEU A 3 16.75 2.74 14.11
C LEU A 3 17.16 2.37 15.55
N PRO A 4 16.62 1.28 16.11
CA PRO A 4 17.12 0.74 17.37
C PRO A 4 18.61 0.35 17.26
N PRO A 5 19.32 0.20 18.39
CA PRO A 5 20.71 -0.29 18.37
C PRO A 5 20.81 -1.70 17.78
N GLU A 6 21.91 -1.98 17.08
CA GLU A 6 22.20 -3.31 16.56
C GLU A 6 22.38 -4.34 17.69
N ASP A 7 21.81 -5.54 17.52
CA ASP A 7 22.06 -6.71 18.36
C ASP A 7 22.80 -7.78 17.55
N ARG A 8 24.13 -7.78 17.70
CA ARG A 8 25.03 -8.75 17.05
C ARG A 8 25.05 -10.12 17.74
N GLN A 9 24.43 -10.27 18.91
CA GLN A 9 24.25 -11.58 19.53
C GLN A 9 23.07 -12.30 18.89
N LEU A 10 21.94 -11.63 18.73
CA LEU A 10 20.73 -12.17 18.11
C LEU A 10 20.83 -12.24 16.57
N SER A 11 21.47 -11.26 15.94
CA SER A 11 21.69 -11.20 14.48
C SER A 11 23.16 -10.92 14.15
N PRO A 12 24.02 -11.96 14.07
CA PRO A 12 25.47 -11.76 13.98
C PRO A 12 25.96 -10.98 12.75
N HIS A 13 25.26 -11.12 11.62
CA HIS A 13 25.71 -10.56 10.35
C HIS A 13 25.21 -9.14 10.09
N THR A 14 23.97 -8.82 10.46
CA THR A 14 23.38 -7.49 10.21
C THR A 14 23.19 -6.67 11.48
N GLY A 15 23.10 -7.31 12.65
CA GLY A 15 22.66 -6.66 13.88
C GLY A 15 21.17 -6.34 13.94
N TRP A 16 20.42 -6.62 12.84
CA TRP A 16 19.02 -6.27 12.75
C TRP A 16 18.14 -7.33 13.38
N THR A 17 17.29 -6.87 14.28
CA THR A 17 16.29 -7.65 14.98
C THR A 17 14.91 -7.40 14.36
N ARG A 18 13.88 -8.04 14.93
CA ARG A 18 12.48 -7.77 14.59
C ARG A 18 12.12 -6.28 14.68
N GLU A 19 12.61 -5.58 15.70
CA GLU A 19 12.32 -4.16 15.93
C GLU A 19 12.81 -3.27 14.78
N HIS A 20 13.96 -3.60 14.17
CA HIS A 20 14.46 -2.89 13.00
C HIS A 20 13.51 -3.02 11.81
N TRP A 21 12.97 -4.24 11.59
CA TRP A 21 12.03 -4.50 10.51
C TRP A 21 10.66 -3.89 10.75
N GLU A 22 10.19 -3.85 12.00
CA GLU A 22 8.95 -3.16 12.37
C GLU A 22 9.06 -1.65 12.12
N VAL A 23 10.15 -1.01 12.56
CA VAL A 23 10.43 0.40 12.27
C VAL A 23 10.50 0.64 10.76
N THR A 24 11.17 -0.24 10.02
CA THR A 24 11.29 -0.11 8.55
C THR A 24 9.93 -0.21 7.87
N ALA A 25 9.07 -1.15 8.29
CA ALA A 25 7.73 -1.29 7.76
C ALA A 25 6.87 -0.05 8.07
N ASP A 26 6.93 0.45 9.30
CA ASP A 26 6.19 1.65 9.72
C ASP A 26 6.62 2.88 8.89
N GLU A 27 7.92 3.04 8.62
CA GLU A 27 8.46 4.12 7.80
C GLU A 27 8.09 3.99 6.31
N LEU A 28 8.12 2.78 5.74
CA LEU A 28 7.70 2.54 4.36
C LEU A 28 6.20 2.87 4.18
N LEU A 29 5.36 2.40 5.11
CA LEU A 29 3.93 2.72 5.13
C LEU A 29 3.70 4.21 5.38
N ALA A 30 4.57 4.87 6.15
CA ALA A 30 4.51 6.30 6.37
C ALA A 30 4.83 7.11 5.12
N ALA A 31 5.87 6.72 4.39
CA ALA A 31 6.40 7.44 3.25
C ALA A 31 5.42 7.51 2.08
N VAL A 32 4.54 6.52 1.95
CA VAL A 32 3.53 6.48 0.88
C VAL A 32 2.28 7.30 1.17
N ARG A 33 2.03 7.66 2.45
CA ARG A 33 0.80 8.36 2.88
C ARG A 33 0.48 9.65 2.10
N PRO A 34 1.46 10.53 1.77
CA PRO A 34 1.18 11.75 1.02
C PRO A 34 0.65 11.52 -0.40
N TYR A 35 0.83 10.32 -0.94
CA TYR A 35 0.42 9.95 -2.30
C TYR A 35 -0.91 9.19 -2.33
N ALA A 36 -1.57 9.04 -1.17
CA ALA A 36 -2.87 8.40 -1.10
C ALA A 36 -3.95 9.31 -1.72
N SER A 37 -4.88 8.71 -2.45
CA SER A 37 -6.09 9.39 -2.88
C SER A 37 -6.97 9.78 -1.66
N PRO A 38 -7.91 10.74 -1.80
CA PRO A 38 -8.69 11.26 -0.67
C PRO A 38 -9.43 10.21 0.17
N GLY A 39 -10.00 9.19 -0.47
CA GLY A 39 -10.64 8.03 0.13
C GLY A 39 -9.71 6.84 0.37
N HIS A 40 -8.39 7.01 0.22
CA HIS A 40 -7.36 5.98 0.43
C HIS A 40 -7.44 4.76 -0.51
N ALA A 41 -8.13 4.89 -1.64
CA ALA A 41 -8.30 3.80 -2.61
C ALA A 41 -7.06 3.57 -3.49
N LEU A 42 -6.26 4.61 -3.75
CA LEU A 42 -5.07 4.54 -4.60
C LEU A 42 -3.87 5.13 -3.86
N ILE A 43 -2.67 4.62 -4.17
CA ILE A 43 -1.38 5.23 -3.80
C ILE A 43 -0.65 5.59 -5.11
N ASP A 44 -0.80 6.83 -5.59
CA ASP A 44 -0.23 7.31 -6.86
C ASP A 44 1.17 7.90 -6.64
N LEU A 45 2.18 7.04 -6.62
CA LEU A 45 3.58 7.45 -6.44
C LEU A 45 4.07 8.34 -7.60
N PRO A 46 4.95 9.32 -7.32
CA PRO A 46 5.41 10.25 -8.34
C PRO A 46 6.26 9.54 -9.40
N GLY A 47 6.02 9.89 -10.67
CA GLY A 47 6.77 9.39 -11.82
C GLY A 47 6.34 10.09 -13.12
N ASP A 48 7.28 10.20 -14.07
CA ASP A 48 7.07 10.94 -15.32
C ASP A 48 6.03 10.31 -16.25
N ARG A 49 5.89 8.97 -16.21
CA ARG A 49 4.96 8.22 -17.07
C ARG A 49 4.34 7.06 -16.29
N PRO A 50 3.03 6.78 -16.48
CA PRO A 50 2.42 5.59 -15.92
C PRO A 50 2.91 4.33 -16.64
N SER A 51 2.64 3.17 -16.05
CA SER A 51 2.88 1.87 -16.67
C SER A 51 2.01 1.66 -17.92
N TRP A 52 2.26 0.55 -18.62
CA TRP A 52 1.41 0.10 -19.71
C TRP A 52 -0.05 -0.15 -19.29
N SER A 53 -0.31 -0.42 -18.02
CA SER A 53 -1.66 -0.64 -17.48
C SER A 53 -2.34 0.69 -17.12
N GLY A 54 -1.57 1.77 -16.96
CA GLY A 54 -2.05 3.15 -16.78
C GLY A 54 -2.13 3.57 -15.32
N ARG A 55 -2.22 4.89 -15.10
CA ARG A 55 -2.09 5.53 -13.78
C ARG A 55 -3.04 4.96 -12.72
N ARG A 56 -4.27 4.63 -13.10
CA ARG A 56 -5.24 4.02 -12.17
C ARG A 56 -4.79 2.64 -11.70
N SER A 57 -4.24 1.82 -12.60
CA SER A 57 -3.68 0.52 -12.24
C SER A 57 -2.45 0.66 -11.35
N ASP A 58 -1.58 1.63 -11.64
CA ASP A 58 -0.37 1.90 -10.86
C ASP A 58 -0.74 2.32 -9.42
N GLY A 59 -1.79 3.14 -9.28
CA GLY A 59 -2.32 3.54 -7.98
C GLY A 59 -2.92 2.37 -7.18
N LEU A 60 -3.62 1.45 -7.85
CA LEU A 60 -4.14 0.22 -7.24
C LEU A 60 -3.01 -0.72 -6.81
N GLU A 61 -1.98 -0.87 -7.64
CA GLU A 61 -0.76 -1.61 -7.33
C GLU A 61 -0.08 -1.03 -6.07
N GLY A 62 0.00 0.30 -5.97
CA GLY A 62 0.50 0.98 -4.77
C GLY A 62 -0.36 0.70 -3.52
N PHE A 63 -1.70 0.67 -3.66
CA PHE A 63 -2.60 0.25 -2.58
C PHE A 63 -2.32 -1.19 -2.16
N ALA A 64 -2.33 -2.14 -3.10
CA ALA A 64 -2.18 -3.56 -2.83
C ALA A 64 -0.81 -3.89 -2.21
N ARG A 65 0.28 -3.33 -2.75
CA ARG A 65 1.64 -3.53 -2.23
C ARG A 65 1.88 -2.97 -0.84
N THR A 66 1.08 -2.01 -0.42
CA THR A 66 1.18 -1.43 0.93
C THR A 66 0.18 -2.10 1.88
N PHE A 67 -0.95 -2.60 1.37
CA PHE A 67 -1.93 -3.36 2.14
C PHE A 67 -1.32 -4.62 2.78
N LEU A 68 -0.57 -5.43 2.03
CA LEU A 68 0.06 -6.65 2.56
C LEU A 68 1.02 -6.37 3.74
N PRO A 69 2.04 -5.49 3.63
CA PRO A 69 2.91 -5.19 4.75
C PRO A 69 2.16 -4.54 5.92
N ALA A 70 1.12 -3.73 5.69
CA ALA A 70 0.27 -3.21 6.76
C ALA A 70 -0.45 -4.34 7.51
N ALA A 71 -1.06 -5.28 6.79
CA ALA A 71 -1.76 -6.43 7.39
C ALA A 71 -0.81 -7.29 8.23
N LEU A 72 0.37 -7.62 7.70
CA LEU A 72 1.40 -8.39 8.41
C LEU A 72 1.92 -7.64 9.64
N ARG A 73 2.14 -6.32 9.53
CA ARG A 73 2.64 -5.47 10.61
C ARG A 73 1.65 -5.39 11.78
N ILE A 74 0.36 -5.26 11.49
CA ILE A 74 -0.71 -5.20 12.49
C ILE A 74 -0.93 -6.57 13.13
N ALA A 75 -1.00 -7.64 12.32
CA ALA A 75 -1.14 -9.00 12.84
C ALA A 75 0.03 -9.39 13.74
N GLY A 76 1.26 -9.06 13.33
CA GLY A 76 2.47 -9.27 14.13
C GLY A 76 2.46 -8.50 15.46
N ALA A 77 1.77 -7.36 15.53
CA ALA A 77 1.61 -6.56 16.74
C ALA A 77 0.32 -6.85 17.51
N HIS A 78 -0.28 -8.03 17.31
CA HIS A 78 -1.49 -8.46 18.01
C HIS A 78 -2.67 -7.48 17.85
N GLY A 79 -2.78 -6.86 16.69
CA GLY A 79 -3.85 -5.91 16.38
C GLY A 79 -3.59 -4.47 16.83
N ALA A 80 -2.42 -4.16 17.41
CA ALA A 80 -2.07 -2.77 17.70
C ALA A 80 -1.89 -1.97 16.39
N ASP A 81 -2.64 -0.88 16.26
CA ASP A 81 -2.63 -0.01 15.08
C ASP A 81 -2.43 1.47 15.49
N PRO A 82 -1.22 1.85 15.93
CA PRO A 82 -0.93 3.22 16.39
C PRO A 82 -0.96 4.26 15.26
N HIS A 83 -1.03 3.81 14.00
CA HIS A 83 -1.01 4.68 12.82
C HIS A 83 -2.37 4.78 12.12
N GLY A 84 -3.40 4.09 12.63
CA GLY A 84 -4.74 4.06 12.07
C GLY A 84 -4.77 3.53 10.63
N LEU A 85 -3.97 2.50 10.34
CA LEU A 85 -3.91 1.87 9.02
C LEU A 85 -5.19 1.11 8.71
N LEU A 86 -5.79 0.41 9.69
CA LEU A 86 -6.99 -0.41 9.47
C LEU A 86 -8.15 0.43 8.92
N GLU A 87 -8.42 1.58 9.53
CA GLU A 87 -9.49 2.48 9.10
C GLU A 87 -9.23 3.03 7.68
N ARG A 88 -7.99 3.40 7.37
CA ARG A 88 -7.61 3.91 6.05
C ARG A 88 -7.76 2.86 4.96
N TYR A 89 -7.26 1.65 5.19
CA TYR A 89 -7.40 0.56 4.21
C TYR A 89 -8.85 0.11 4.05
N ALA A 90 -9.66 0.14 5.12
CA ALA A 90 -11.10 -0.11 5.01
C ALA A 90 -11.80 0.97 4.16
N ALA A 91 -11.48 2.25 4.38
CA ALA A 91 -11.99 3.34 3.55
C ALA A 91 -11.56 3.20 2.08
N GLY A 92 -10.32 2.78 1.85
CA GLY A 92 -9.79 2.52 0.51
C GLY A 92 -10.50 1.38 -0.22
N LEU A 93 -10.83 0.30 0.47
CA LEU A 93 -11.64 -0.79 -0.08
C LEU A 93 -13.04 -0.31 -0.47
N ASP A 94 -13.71 0.46 0.39
CA ASP A 94 -15.04 1.02 0.08
C ASP A 94 -14.98 1.99 -1.11
N ALA A 95 -14.00 2.91 -1.11
CA ALA A 95 -13.85 3.90 -2.16
C ALA A 95 -13.43 3.30 -3.50
N GLY A 96 -12.48 2.37 -3.48
CA GLY A 96 -11.96 1.72 -4.68
C GLY A 96 -12.96 0.78 -5.34
N THR A 97 -13.84 0.14 -4.59
CA THR A 97 -14.81 -0.82 -5.16
C THR A 97 -16.16 -0.18 -5.53
N ARG A 98 -16.36 1.12 -5.25
CA ARG A 98 -17.65 1.80 -5.38
C ARG A 98 -18.24 1.77 -6.79
N THR A 99 -17.44 2.13 -7.80
CA THR A 99 -17.89 2.22 -9.19
C THR A 99 -16.81 1.71 -10.15
N PRO A 100 -16.65 0.39 -10.34
CA PRO A 100 -15.59 -0.17 -11.18
C PRO A 100 -15.57 0.44 -12.59
N THR A 101 -14.39 0.83 -13.09
CA THR A 101 -14.24 1.59 -14.34
C THR A 101 -13.12 1.05 -15.22
N SER A 102 -13.30 1.07 -16.55
CA SER A 102 -12.23 0.70 -17.49
C SER A 102 -11.31 1.88 -17.85
N GLU A 103 -11.54 3.08 -17.29
CA GLU A 103 -10.70 4.24 -17.51
C GLU A 103 -9.30 4.05 -16.92
N ARG A 104 -8.27 4.24 -17.75
CA ARG A 104 -6.87 4.02 -17.36
C ARG A 104 -6.23 5.22 -16.65
N ASP A 105 -6.77 6.42 -16.86
CA ASP A 105 -6.28 7.67 -16.27
C ASP A 105 -7.26 8.18 -15.19
N LEU A 106 -6.84 9.19 -14.42
CA LEU A 106 -7.60 9.80 -13.32
C LEU A 106 -8.26 11.15 -13.68
N ALA A 107 -8.26 11.52 -14.96
CA ALA A 107 -8.67 12.85 -15.41
C ALA A 107 -10.19 13.12 -15.33
N ASN A 108 -11.02 12.08 -15.49
CA ASN A 108 -12.47 12.25 -15.68
C ASN A 108 -13.27 11.79 -14.46
N GLY A 109 -13.81 12.74 -13.70
CA GLY A 109 -14.85 12.51 -12.67
C GLY A 109 -14.43 11.60 -11.51
N ASP A 110 -14.45 10.29 -11.74
CA ASP A 110 -14.05 9.27 -10.78
C ASP A 110 -12.52 9.14 -10.73
N ARG A 111 -11.94 9.44 -9.57
CA ARG A 111 -10.48 9.46 -9.36
C ARG A 111 -9.97 8.34 -8.47
N GLU A 112 -10.85 7.41 -8.04
CA GLU A 112 -10.52 6.49 -6.95
C GLU A 112 -10.98 5.07 -7.21
N SER A 113 -12.05 4.85 -7.98
CA SER A 113 -12.54 3.50 -8.25
C SER A 113 -11.51 2.68 -9.02
N TRP A 114 -11.50 1.38 -8.77
CA TRP A 114 -10.55 0.44 -9.34
C TRP A 114 -11.02 -0.10 -10.69
N PRO A 115 -10.08 -0.58 -11.53
CA PRO A 115 -10.44 -1.36 -12.70
C PRO A 115 -11.20 -2.63 -12.30
N PRO A 116 -12.15 -3.11 -13.13
CA PRO A 116 -12.77 -4.39 -12.89
C PRO A 116 -11.70 -5.50 -12.89
N ILE A 117 -11.81 -6.45 -11.96
CA ILE A 117 -10.99 -7.65 -11.99
C ILE A 117 -11.52 -8.56 -13.11
N THR A 118 -10.73 -8.68 -14.18
CA THR A 118 -11.04 -9.53 -15.35
C THR A 118 -10.00 -10.61 -15.52
N ASP A 119 -10.34 -11.70 -16.22
CA ASP A 119 -9.39 -12.79 -16.51
C ASP A 119 -8.09 -12.24 -17.15
N ARG A 120 -6.95 -12.61 -16.56
CA ARG A 120 -5.60 -12.15 -16.96
C ARG A 120 -5.39 -10.63 -16.98
N GLY A 121 -6.25 -9.85 -16.33
CA GLY A 121 -6.09 -8.40 -16.23
C GLY A 121 -5.09 -8.00 -15.13
N GLN A 122 -4.44 -6.84 -15.27
CA GLN A 122 -3.47 -6.37 -14.27
C GLN A 122 -4.09 -6.26 -12.87
N ALA A 123 -5.33 -5.79 -12.76
CA ALA A 123 -6.04 -5.71 -11.48
C ALA A 123 -6.18 -7.06 -10.75
N MET A 124 -6.17 -8.20 -11.47
CA MET A 124 -6.14 -9.53 -10.85
C MET A 124 -4.79 -9.82 -10.19
N VAL A 125 -3.69 -9.42 -10.82
CA VAL A 125 -2.34 -9.57 -10.25
C VAL A 125 -2.23 -8.72 -8.99
N GLU A 126 -2.69 -7.48 -9.03
CA GLU A 126 -2.65 -6.60 -7.86
C GLU A 126 -3.53 -7.11 -6.71
N ALA A 127 -4.72 -7.65 -7.01
CA ALA A 127 -5.60 -8.24 -6.01
C ALA A 127 -5.03 -9.50 -5.32
N ALA A 128 -3.98 -10.11 -5.88
CA ALA A 128 -3.32 -11.28 -5.30
C ALA A 128 -2.13 -10.93 -4.38
N SER A 129 -1.84 -9.64 -4.18
CA SER A 129 -0.82 -9.16 -3.25
C SER A 129 -1.30 -9.19 -1.80
#